data_AF-A0A350M8G4-F1
#
_entry.id   AF-A0A350M8G4-F1
#
_cell.length_a   1.000
_cell.length_b   1.000
_cell.length_c   1.000
_cell.angle_alpha   90.00
_cell.angle_beta   90.00
_cell.angle_gamma   90.00
#
_symmetry.space_group_name_H-M   'P 1'
#
loop_
_entity.id
_entity.type
_entity.pdbx_description
1 polymer ?
#
loop_
_entity_poly.entity_id
_entity_poly.type
_entity_poly.pdbx_seq_one_letter_code
_entity_poly.pdbx_strand_id
1 'polypeptide(L)'
;MPISCASEVVKNMGGNDEEVIMASGFAGGLGLSGNACGALSAAIWMNSLRWLKNHDAKSSYTNPLATNTLKTFNEQTECEISCKKITGSCFNSIKDHAEFIKYGGCKRLMTVLAESSV
;
A
#
# COMPACT_ATOMS: atom_id res chain seq x y z
N MET A 1 -10.22 -3.49 -14.29
CA MET A 1 -10.41 -2.87 -12.95
C MET A 1 -9.79 -1.48 -12.97
N PRO A 2 -10.42 -0.45 -12.37
CA PRO A 2 -9.80 0.87 -12.27
C PRO A 2 -8.48 0.80 -11.49
N ILE A 3 -7.48 1.57 -11.90
CA ILE A 3 -6.18 1.65 -11.24
C ILE A 3 -6.33 2.14 -9.79
N SER A 4 -5.55 1.60 -8.85
CA SER A 4 -5.59 2.00 -7.44
C SER A 4 -4.19 1.98 -6.83
N CYS A 5 -3.91 2.87 -5.86
CA CYS A 5 -2.61 2.91 -5.20
C CYS A 5 -2.21 1.57 -4.55
N ALA A 6 -3.18 0.86 -3.97
CA ALA A 6 -2.96 -0.43 -3.33
C ALA A 6 -2.70 -1.54 -4.37
N SER A 7 -3.50 -1.58 -5.44
CA SER A 7 -3.31 -2.55 -6.52
C SER A 7 -1.97 -2.35 -7.25
N GLU A 8 -1.59 -1.11 -7.52
CA GLU A 8 -0.34 -0.78 -8.22
C GLU A 8 0.90 -1.10 -7.39
N VAL A 9 0.90 -0.80 -6.08
CA VAL A 9 2.04 -1.17 -5.23
C VAL A 9 2.20 -2.69 -5.15
N VAL A 10 1.11 -3.45 -5.04
CA VAL A 10 1.16 -4.92 -5.05
C VAL A 10 1.71 -5.45 -6.36
N LYS A 11 1.28 -4.88 -7.49
CA LYS A 11 1.81 -5.23 -8.81
C LYS A 11 3.30 -4.92 -8.93
N ASN A 12 3.74 -3.76 -8.44
CA ASN A 12 5.16 -3.40 -8.42
C ASN A 12 5.98 -4.32 -7.50
N MET A 13 5.36 -4.89 -6.47
CA MET A 13 5.92 -5.93 -5.63
C MET A 13 5.82 -7.34 -6.26
N GLY A 14 5.42 -7.48 -7.51
CA GLY A 14 5.32 -8.79 -8.18
C GLY A 14 4.21 -9.69 -7.65
N GLY A 15 3.17 -9.13 -7.04
CA GLY A 15 1.97 -9.87 -6.65
C GLY A 15 1.17 -10.36 -7.86
N ASN A 16 0.38 -11.41 -7.67
CA ASN A 16 -0.48 -11.99 -8.70
C ASN A 16 -1.84 -11.25 -8.81
N ASP A 17 -2.67 -11.64 -9.79
CA ASP A 17 -3.96 -10.99 -10.02
C ASP A 17 -4.92 -11.09 -8.82
N GLU A 18 -4.93 -12.21 -8.11
CA GLU A 18 -5.76 -12.39 -6.91
C GLU A 18 -5.33 -11.44 -5.79
N GLU A 19 -4.02 -11.32 -5.54
CA GLU A 19 -3.44 -10.41 -4.54
C GLU A 19 -3.72 -8.94 -4.92
N VAL A 20 -3.61 -8.59 -6.20
CA VAL A 20 -3.90 -7.24 -6.73
C VAL A 20 -5.38 -6.87 -6.55
N ILE A 21 -6.30 -7.81 -6.79
CA ILE A 21 -7.74 -7.63 -6.58
C ILE A 21 -8.05 -7.53 -5.09
N MET A 22 -7.50 -8.41 -4.26
CA MET A 22 -7.71 -8.38 -2.80
C MET A 22 -7.26 -7.04 -2.20
N ALA A 23 -6.11 -6.53 -2.62
CA ALA A 23 -5.60 -5.25 -2.13
C ALA A 23 -6.38 -4.03 -2.62
N SER A 24 -7.20 -4.13 -3.69
CA SER A 24 -7.90 -2.96 -4.26
C SER A 24 -8.85 -2.31 -3.25
N GLY A 25 -9.37 -3.07 -2.28
CA GLY A 25 -10.19 -2.56 -1.19
C GLY A 25 -9.47 -1.55 -0.27
N PHE A 26 -8.14 -1.50 -0.31
CA PHE A 26 -7.35 -0.57 0.49
C PHE A 26 -7.22 0.83 -0.14
N ALA A 27 -7.70 1.01 -1.38
CA ALA A 27 -7.63 2.26 -2.13
C ALA A 27 -8.11 3.50 -1.35
N GLY A 28 -7.45 4.65 -1.59
CA GLY A 28 -7.89 5.95 -1.07
C GLY A 28 -8.00 6.05 0.45
N GLY A 29 -7.20 5.29 1.20
CA GLY A 29 -7.20 5.34 2.66
C GLY A 29 -8.10 4.28 3.32
N LEU A 30 -8.08 3.04 2.82
CA LEU A 30 -8.99 1.94 3.20
C LEU A 30 -10.45 2.27 2.87
N GLY A 31 -10.93 1.76 1.72
CA GLY A 31 -12.29 1.98 1.26
C GLY A 31 -12.61 3.46 0.95
N LEU A 32 -11.65 4.21 0.38
CA LEU A 32 -11.77 5.64 0.05
C LEU A 32 -12.01 6.58 1.25
N SER A 33 -11.87 6.08 2.48
CA SER A 33 -12.22 6.86 3.67
C SER A 33 -11.22 7.98 4.01
N GLY A 34 -10.08 8.06 3.32
CA GLY A 34 -9.02 9.01 3.62
C GLY A 34 -8.28 8.75 4.94
N ASN A 35 -8.52 7.59 5.57
CA ASN A 35 -7.87 7.17 6.81
C ASN A 35 -6.48 6.59 6.54
N ALA A 36 -6.11 5.43 7.06
CA ALA A 36 -4.74 4.91 6.93
C ALA A 36 -4.34 4.66 5.47
N CYS A 37 -3.10 5.00 5.10
CA CYS A 37 -2.57 4.89 3.74
C CYS A 37 -2.76 3.48 3.15
N GLY A 38 -3.55 3.40 2.07
CA GLY A 38 -3.85 2.13 1.40
C GLY A 38 -2.64 1.43 0.80
N ALA A 39 -1.72 2.20 0.20
CA ALA A 39 -0.49 1.64 -0.37
C ALA A 39 0.42 1.04 0.73
N LEU A 40 0.51 1.69 1.89
CA LEU A 40 1.24 1.16 3.03
C LEU A 40 0.62 -0.15 3.53
N SER A 41 -0.70 -0.18 3.73
CA SER A 41 -1.41 -1.38 4.17
C SER A 41 -1.19 -2.55 3.20
N ALA A 42 -1.26 -2.29 1.90
CA ALA A 42 -1.03 -3.29 0.87
C ALA A 42 0.40 -3.84 0.89
N ALA A 43 1.41 -2.95 1.02
CA ALA A 43 2.81 -3.35 1.09
C ALA A 43 3.13 -4.19 2.35
N ILE A 44 2.63 -3.77 3.52
CA ILE A 44 2.76 -4.53 4.78
C ILE A 44 2.10 -5.91 4.64
N TRP A 45 0.91 -5.97 4.06
CA TRP A 45 0.19 -7.23 3.83
C TRP A 45 0.97 -8.18 2.92
N MET A 46 1.47 -7.70 1.78
CA MET A 46 2.29 -8.50 0.87
C MET A 46 3.57 -9.02 1.52
N ASN A 47 4.27 -8.18 2.29
CA ASN A 47 5.46 -8.60 3.01
C ASN A 47 5.15 -9.60 4.13
N SER A 48 3.96 -9.53 4.70
CA SER A 48 3.47 -10.55 5.65
C SER A 48 3.20 -11.88 4.96
N LEU A 49 2.59 -11.88 3.77
CA LEU A 49 2.39 -13.10 2.98
C LEU A 49 3.72 -13.77 2.58
N ARG A 50 4.68 -12.97 2.12
CA ARG A 50 6.04 -13.45 1.78
C ARG A 50 6.76 -14.04 2.98
N TRP A 51 6.63 -13.40 4.14
CA TRP A 51 7.17 -13.91 5.40
C TRP A 51 6.60 -15.28 5.73
N LEU A 52 5.26 -15.41 5.69
CA LEU A 52 4.55 -16.67 6.00
C LEU A 52 4.93 -17.81 5.05
N LYS A 53 5.20 -17.54 3.76
CA LYS A 53 5.67 -18.56 2.81
C LYS A 53 6.97 -19.25 3.25
N ASN A 54 7.84 -18.52 3.95
CA ASN A 54 9.16 -19.02 4.39
C ASN A 54 9.23 -19.35 5.88
N HIS A 55 8.19 -19.02 6.65
CA HIS A 55 8.16 -19.15 8.11
C HIS A 55 6.84 -19.76 8.54
N ASP A 56 6.77 -21.09 8.46
CA ASP A 56 5.56 -21.83 8.77
C ASP A 56 5.11 -21.59 10.22
N ALA A 57 3.81 -21.36 10.40
CA ALA A 57 3.12 -21.09 11.67
C ALA A 57 3.69 -19.97 12.59
N LYS A 58 4.58 -19.09 12.09
CA LYS A 58 5.07 -17.94 12.88
C LYS A 58 4.19 -16.72 12.68
N SER A 59 3.94 -15.99 13.76
CA SER A 59 3.23 -14.70 13.69
C SER A 59 3.94 -13.74 12.74
N SER A 60 3.18 -13.07 11.86
CA SER A 60 3.68 -11.97 11.05
C SER A 60 3.94 -10.70 11.87
N TYR A 61 3.58 -10.68 13.16
CA TYR A 61 3.77 -9.51 14.02
C TYR A 61 5.25 -9.12 14.19
N THR A 62 6.14 -10.11 14.22
CA THR A 62 7.60 -9.88 14.31
C THR A 62 8.28 -9.88 12.95
N ASN A 63 7.53 -9.66 11.87
CA ASN A 63 8.04 -9.72 10.50
C ASN A 63 8.97 -8.52 10.22
N PRO A 64 10.29 -8.74 10.06
CA PRO A 64 11.24 -7.66 9.78
C PRO A 64 10.93 -6.94 8.45
N LEU A 65 10.34 -7.63 7.46
CA LEU A 65 9.95 -7.01 6.19
C LEU A 65 8.82 -5.98 6.39
N ALA A 66 7.82 -6.31 7.21
CA ALA A 66 6.75 -5.38 7.55
C ALA A 66 7.26 -4.19 8.39
N THR A 67 8.17 -4.45 9.34
CA THR A 67 8.81 -3.38 10.13
C THR A 67 9.63 -2.43 9.25
N ASN A 68 10.43 -2.97 8.33
CA ASN A 68 11.22 -2.17 7.39
C ASN A 68 10.31 -1.33 6.47
N THR A 69 9.22 -1.93 5.96
CA THR A 69 8.22 -1.22 5.14
C THR A 69 7.66 0.00 5.89
N LEU A 70 7.27 -0.18 7.16
CA LEU A 70 6.76 0.91 7.99
C LEU A 70 7.82 1.98 8.25
N LYS A 71 9.06 1.57 8.52
CA LYS A 71 10.17 2.51 8.74
C LYS A 71 10.40 3.38 7.50
N THR A 72 10.54 2.76 6.34
CA THR A 72 10.76 3.47 5.08
C THR A 72 9.58 4.40 4.77
N PHE A 73 8.35 3.96 5.01
CA PHE A 73 7.18 4.82 4.86
C PHE A 73 7.25 6.06 5.76
N ASN A 74 7.55 5.88 7.06
CA ASN A 74 7.61 6.97 8.02
C ASN A 74 8.67 8.01 7.65
N GLU A 75 9.81 7.59 7.08
CA GLU A 75 10.85 8.48 6.57
C GLU A 75 10.36 9.33 5.38
N GLN A 76 9.41 8.83 4.59
CA GLN A 76 8.84 9.56 3.45
C GLN A 76 7.67 10.47 3.81
N THR A 77 6.99 10.23 4.95
CA THR A 77 5.74 10.92 5.32
C THR A 77 5.81 11.67 6.64
N GLU A 78 6.99 11.81 7.25
CA GLU A 78 7.15 12.41 8.58
C GLU A 78 6.24 11.73 9.62
N CYS A 79 6.16 10.40 9.55
CA CYS A 79 5.28 9.55 10.36
C CYS A 79 3.77 9.82 10.19
N GLU A 80 3.33 10.60 9.21
CA GLU A 80 1.91 10.76 8.90
C GLU A 80 1.40 9.52 8.15
N ILE A 81 0.31 8.93 8.64
CA ILE A 81 -0.30 7.70 8.10
C ILE A 81 -1.62 8.00 7.39
N SER A 82 -2.26 9.13 7.70
CA SER A 82 -3.54 9.51 7.12
C SER A 82 -3.41 9.87 5.64
N CYS A 83 -4.03 9.07 4.78
CA CYS A 83 -4.08 9.25 3.34
C CYS A 83 -4.56 10.65 2.95
N LYS A 84 -5.61 11.17 3.61
CA LYS A 84 -6.11 12.52 3.31
C LYS A 84 -5.10 13.61 3.64
N LYS A 85 -4.26 13.43 4.66
CA LYS A 85 -3.21 14.39 5.01
C LYS A 85 -2.00 14.26 4.09
N ILE A 86 -1.57 13.04 3.78
CA ILE A 86 -0.46 12.76 2.86
C ILE A 86 -0.76 13.27 1.45
N THR A 87 -1.98 13.07 0.97
CA THR A 87 -2.38 13.41 -0.40
C THR A 87 -3.05 14.78 -0.53
N GLY A 88 -3.41 15.40 0.60
CA GLY A 88 -4.25 16.60 0.63
C GLY A 88 -5.66 16.40 0.06
N SER A 89 -6.07 15.15 -0.21
CA SER A 89 -7.29 14.83 -0.96
C SER A 89 -8.13 13.75 -0.26
N CYS A 90 -9.45 13.85 -0.39
CA CYS A 90 -10.38 12.77 -0.08
C CYS A 90 -11.14 12.42 -1.36
N PHE A 91 -11.32 11.14 -1.64
CA PHE A 91 -11.87 10.68 -2.91
C PHE A 91 -13.33 10.28 -2.72
N ASN A 92 -14.23 10.84 -3.53
CA ASN A 92 -15.66 10.56 -3.41
C ASN A 92 -16.08 9.35 -4.25
N SER A 93 -15.24 8.94 -5.20
CA SER A 93 -15.49 7.79 -6.05
C SER A 93 -14.22 7.04 -6.40
N ILE A 94 -14.37 5.79 -6.85
CA ILE A 94 -13.27 4.99 -7.40
C ILE A 94 -12.66 5.69 -8.62
N LYS A 95 -13.45 6.43 -9.40
CA LYS A 95 -12.96 7.16 -10.58
C LYS A 95 -12.05 8.31 -10.18
N ASP A 96 -12.43 9.10 -9.17
CA ASP A 96 -11.64 10.23 -8.67
C ASP A 96 -10.25 9.76 -8.21
N HIS A 97 -10.24 8.67 -7.43
CA HIS A 97 -9.00 8.05 -6.99
C HIS A 97 -8.18 7.50 -8.16
N ALA A 98 -8.81 6.80 -9.11
CA ALA A 98 -8.13 6.26 -10.27
C ALA A 98 -7.49 7.36 -11.13
N GLU A 99 -8.16 8.49 -11.33
CA GLU A 99 -7.60 9.66 -12.01
C GLU A 99 -6.41 10.24 -11.25
N PHE A 100 -6.53 10.44 -9.94
CA PHE A 100 -5.43 10.92 -9.10
C PHE A 100 -4.18 10.05 -9.26
N ILE A 101 -4.34 8.71 -9.22
CA ILE A 101 -3.22 7.78 -9.43
C ILE A 101 -2.69 7.85 -10.86
N LYS A 102 -3.55 7.94 -11.87
CA LYS A 102 -3.15 8.06 -13.28
C LYS A 102 -2.28 9.30 -13.53
N TYR A 103 -2.56 10.40 -12.85
CA TYR A 103 -1.77 11.64 -12.94
C TYR A 103 -0.52 11.66 -12.02
N GLY A 104 -0.14 10.52 -11.45
CA GLY A 104 1.09 10.36 -10.66
C GLY A 104 0.90 10.51 -9.16
N GLY A 105 -0.34 10.61 -8.68
CA GLY A 105 -0.66 10.58 -7.26
C GLY A 105 -0.08 9.34 -6.57
N CYS A 106 0.50 9.53 -5.39
CA CYS A 106 1.19 8.50 -4.60
C CYS A 106 2.37 7.79 -5.29
N LYS A 107 2.77 8.16 -6.52
CA LYS A 107 3.79 7.42 -7.30
C LYS A 107 5.09 7.20 -6.53
N ARG A 108 5.64 8.26 -5.93
CA ARG A 108 6.86 8.19 -5.12
C ARG A 108 6.73 7.18 -3.97
N LEU A 109 5.63 7.24 -3.21
CA LEU A 109 5.41 6.32 -2.08
C LEU A 109 5.29 4.88 -2.56
N MET A 110 4.55 4.62 -3.64
CA MET A 110 4.40 3.26 -4.19
C MET A 110 5.74 2.69 -4.66
N THR A 111 6.57 3.50 -5.34
CA THR A 111 7.92 3.08 -5.77
C THR A 111 8.77 2.70 -4.56
N VAL A 112 8.88 3.59 -3.58
CA VAL A 112 9.70 3.36 -2.39
C VAL A 112 9.22 2.13 -1.61
N LEU A 113 7.91 1.98 -1.40
CA LEU A 113 7.34 0.82 -0.70
C LEU A 113 7.62 -0.51 -1.42
N ALA A 114 7.53 -0.51 -2.75
CA ALA A 114 7.82 -1.70 -3.53
C ALA A 114 9.30 -2.12 -3.42
N GLU A 115 10.21 -1.15 -3.34
CA GLU A 115 11.66 -1.38 -3.21
C GLU A 115 12.08 -1.76 -1.77
N SER A 116 11.30 -1.39 -0.76
CA SER A 116 11.55 -1.71 0.67
C SER A 116 11.32 -3.19 1.02
N SER A 117 10.92 -3.97 0.02
CA SER A 117 10.36 -5.30 0.15
C SER A 117 11.34 -6.40 -0.32
N VAL A 118 12.62 -6.07 -0.40
CA VAL A 118 13.71 -6.95 -0.86
C VAL A 118 14.69 -7.21 0.28
#